data_AF-A0A417YWN4-F1
#
_entry.id   AF-A0A417YWN4-F1
#
_cell.length_a   1.000
_cell.length_b   1.000
_cell.length_c   1.000
_cell.angle_alpha   90.00
_cell.angle_beta   90.00
_cell.angle_gamma   90.00
#
_symmetry.space_group_name_H-M   'P 1'
#
loop_
_entity.id
_entity.type
_entity.pdbx_description
1 polymer ?
#
loop_
_entity_poly.entity_id
_entity_poly.type
_entity_poly.pdbx_seq_one_letter_code
_entity_poly.pdbx_strand_id
1 'polypeptide(L)'
;MKKYILPIGILLISIFLLNTVIEPKEPEKVSNSETNDEKSRLVPAFKADEVPDEKPLLIYEGDNFLAQLSKDDVETAAKKVRPLEVKPYQHAWLKFEEYTEHITISEWDEGKESEPENTNTYETGGIPGVKVLLIRTQRRDKSAAVYVAKVRVKNIYSYQKHLSPNINNYTVIGFFADDESKIAMPHPMKDFYDIRALEGSLESHQNEFPELDIRNLPTYYLFKKGNILYKTGEYKELVAYLNQENVLTFEGKSDNWEVNLFVRQNLKTIKQQVSIRYIGKSALNQSPVDLEVSGPSWNWGSSIDLDKDKKLTSEVDVDIEVSPEDSITCILKWNGKEEQIELFYAN
;
A
#
# COMPACT_ATOMS: atom_id res chain seq x y z
N MET A 1 -58.50 19.92 -58.23
CA MET A 1 -57.30 20.59 -58.80
C MET A 1 -56.89 21.70 -57.84
N LYS A 2 -55.63 21.98 -57.51
CA LYS A 2 -54.35 21.27 -57.72
C LYS A 2 -53.47 21.54 -56.48
N LYS A 3 -52.86 20.46 -55.96
CA LYS A 3 -51.50 20.37 -55.40
C LYS A 3 -50.68 21.68 -55.47
N TYR A 4 -50.34 22.34 -54.34
CA TYR A 4 -49.14 23.24 -54.20
C TYR A 4 -48.77 23.65 -52.75
N ILE A 5 -49.30 23.03 -51.68
CA ILE A 5 -48.95 23.42 -50.29
C ILE A 5 -47.68 22.69 -49.77
N LEU A 6 -47.37 21.51 -50.31
CA LEU A 6 -46.20 20.71 -49.88
C LEU A 6 -44.80 21.32 -50.20
N PRO A 7 -44.56 22.06 -51.31
CA PRO A 7 -43.23 22.60 -51.62
C PRO A 7 -42.80 23.74 -50.69
N ILE A 8 -43.75 24.53 -50.16
CA ILE A 8 -43.45 25.76 -49.40
C ILE A 8 -42.86 25.42 -48.02
N GLY A 9 -43.36 24.38 -47.36
CA GLY A 9 -42.82 23.93 -46.06
C GLY A 9 -41.38 23.41 -46.15
N ILE A 10 -41.03 22.74 -47.25
CA ILE A 10 -39.65 22.26 -47.48
C ILE A 10 -38.70 23.43 -47.75
N LEU A 11 -39.14 24.42 -48.53
CA LEU A 11 -38.33 25.60 -48.88
C LEU A 11 -37.96 26.45 -47.66
N LEU A 12 -38.89 26.61 -46.70
CA LEU A 12 -38.63 27.35 -45.45
C LEU A 12 -37.64 26.62 -44.52
N ILE A 13 -37.68 25.28 -44.48
CA ILE A 13 -36.72 24.48 -43.69
C ILE A 13 -35.31 24.56 -44.30
N SER A 14 -35.19 24.56 -45.63
CA SER A 14 -33.88 24.72 -46.29
C SER A 14 -33.23 26.10 -46.05
N ILE A 15 -34.01 27.17 -45.95
CA ILE A 15 -33.47 28.52 -45.68
C ILE A 15 -32.95 28.62 -44.25
N PHE A 16 -33.60 27.97 -43.27
CA PHE A 16 -33.15 28.01 -41.88
C PHE A 16 -31.85 27.22 -41.64
N LEU A 17 -31.58 26.18 -42.44
CA LEU A 17 -30.32 25.40 -42.40
C LEU A 17 -29.18 26.04 -43.21
N LEU A 18 -29.49 26.91 -44.18
CA LEU A 18 -28.49 27.66 -44.96
C LEU A 18 -28.03 28.97 -44.29
N ASN A 19 -28.76 29.48 -43.29
CA ASN A 19 -28.41 30.72 -42.57
C ASN A 19 -27.60 30.51 -41.28
N THR A 20 -27.24 29.27 -40.93
CA THR A 20 -26.34 28.96 -39.79
C THR A 20 -24.91 28.60 -40.23
N VAL A 21 -24.60 28.73 -41.52
CA VAL A 21 -23.30 28.39 -42.11
C VAL A 21 -22.99 29.46 -43.17
N ILE A 22 -21.81 30.13 -43.08
CA ILE A 22 -21.39 31.33 -43.86
C ILE A 22 -21.99 32.62 -43.24
N GLU A 23 -21.28 33.69 -42.84
CA GLU A 23 -19.95 34.30 -43.14
C GLU A 23 -19.51 35.20 -41.91
N PRO A 24 -18.35 35.92 -41.85
CA PRO A 24 -17.31 36.10 -42.86
C PRO A 24 -15.83 36.08 -42.40
N LYS A 25 -14.95 36.13 -43.41
CA LYS A 25 -13.53 36.57 -43.38
C LYS A 25 -13.45 38.10 -43.64
N GLU A 26 -12.39 38.88 -43.37
CA GLU A 26 -11.08 38.73 -42.72
C GLU A 26 -10.62 40.15 -42.25
N PRO A 27 -9.63 40.33 -41.34
CA PRO A 27 -8.22 40.27 -41.77
C PRO A 27 -7.19 39.75 -40.74
N GLU A 28 -6.02 39.44 -41.28
CA GLU A 28 -4.88 38.77 -40.65
C GLU A 28 -4.28 39.46 -39.41
N LYS A 29 -3.77 38.64 -38.47
CA LYS A 29 -2.43 38.87 -37.89
C LYS A 29 -1.80 37.60 -37.29
N VAL A 30 -0.70 37.19 -37.92
CA VAL A 30 0.32 36.24 -37.45
C VAL A 30 -0.15 34.81 -37.16
N SER A 31 -0.23 34.03 -38.23
CA SER A 31 -0.06 32.57 -38.15
C SER A 31 1.36 32.25 -37.67
N ASN A 32 1.48 31.65 -36.49
CA ASN A 32 2.59 30.75 -36.17
C ASN A 32 2.02 29.33 -36.10
N SER A 33 2.34 28.57 -37.14
CA SER A 33 2.02 27.15 -37.39
C SER A 33 1.55 26.32 -36.19
N GLU A 34 0.30 25.88 -36.25
CA GLU A 34 -0.07 24.56 -35.75
C GLU A 34 0.66 23.51 -36.59
N THR A 35 1.90 23.19 -36.23
CA THR A 35 2.57 21.99 -36.72
C THR A 35 1.87 20.79 -36.10
N ASN A 36 1.10 20.07 -36.92
CA ASN A 36 0.74 18.69 -36.69
C ASN A 36 2.00 17.85 -36.46
N ASP A 37 2.33 17.62 -35.20
CA ASP A 37 3.16 16.51 -34.74
C ASP A 37 2.68 16.13 -33.33
N GLU A 38 1.42 15.71 -33.27
CA GLU A 38 0.83 15.11 -32.07
C GLU A 38 1.40 13.69 -31.88
N LYS A 39 2.70 13.62 -31.57
CA LYS A 39 3.26 12.48 -30.83
C LYS A 39 2.41 12.34 -29.58
N SER A 40 1.66 11.24 -29.49
CA SER A 40 0.81 10.91 -28.35
C SER A 40 1.55 11.21 -27.05
N ARG A 41 1.14 12.26 -26.35
CA ARG A 41 1.78 12.65 -25.09
C ARG A 41 1.37 11.62 -24.05
N LEU A 42 2.25 10.67 -23.80
CA LEU A 42 1.98 9.51 -22.94
C LEU A 42 1.80 9.93 -21.47
N VAL A 43 0.56 10.26 -21.11
CA VAL A 43 0.13 10.48 -19.73
C VAL A 43 -0.12 9.11 -19.08
N PRO A 44 0.52 8.76 -17.95
CA PRO A 44 0.26 7.51 -17.26
C PRO A 44 -1.20 7.39 -16.79
N ALA A 45 -1.70 6.16 -16.68
CA ALA A 45 -2.91 5.89 -15.91
C ALA A 45 -2.54 5.76 -14.43
N PHE A 46 -3.28 6.44 -13.55
CA PHE A 46 -3.13 6.32 -12.10
C PHE A 46 -4.27 5.46 -11.56
N LYS A 47 -3.92 4.39 -10.84
CA LYS A 47 -4.78 3.24 -10.56
C LYS A 47 -4.82 2.93 -9.07
N ALA A 48 -5.92 2.35 -8.60
CA ALA A 48 -6.03 1.65 -7.33
C ALA A 48 -7.07 0.51 -7.49
N ASP A 49 -7.01 -0.51 -6.63
CA ASP A 49 -7.97 -1.62 -6.68
C ASP A 49 -9.42 -1.14 -6.55
N GLU A 50 -10.33 -1.74 -7.33
CA GLU A 50 -11.77 -1.47 -7.30
C GLU A 50 -12.19 -0.01 -7.63
N VAL A 51 -11.28 0.85 -8.07
CA VAL A 51 -11.53 2.27 -8.36
C VAL A 51 -11.25 2.56 -9.85
N PRO A 52 -12.06 3.39 -10.54
CA PRO A 52 -11.77 3.81 -11.90
C PRO A 52 -10.41 4.51 -12.03
N ASP A 53 -9.70 4.24 -13.12
CA ASP A 53 -8.45 4.91 -13.47
C ASP A 53 -8.66 6.44 -13.56
N GLU A 54 -7.75 7.21 -12.96
CA GLU A 54 -7.66 8.66 -13.15
C GLU A 54 -6.39 9.03 -13.93
N LYS A 55 -6.38 10.23 -14.53
CA LYS A 55 -5.25 10.72 -15.33
C LYS A 55 -4.54 11.89 -14.62
N PRO A 56 -3.25 11.78 -14.30
CA PRO A 56 -2.41 12.91 -13.91
C PRO A 56 -2.34 13.97 -15.02
N LEU A 57 -2.04 15.21 -14.66
CA LEU A 57 -1.87 16.32 -15.60
C LEU A 57 -0.39 16.64 -15.78
N LEU A 58 0.11 16.57 -17.02
CA LEU A 58 1.47 17.01 -17.38
C LEU A 58 1.61 18.52 -17.12
N ILE A 59 2.67 18.91 -16.40
CA ILE A 59 2.99 20.31 -16.09
C ILE A 59 4.40 20.74 -16.51
N TYR A 60 5.30 19.80 -16.76
CA TYR A 60 6.65 20.04 -17.27
C TYR A 60 7.07 18.93 -18.22
N GLU A 61 7.74 19.29 -19.32
CA GLU A 61 8.42 18.37 -20.24
C GLU A 61 9.73 19.06 -20.70
N GLY A 62 10.85 18.34 -20.69
CA GLY A 62 12.18 18.87 -21.00
C GLY A 62 13.30 17.96 -20.50
N ASP A 63 14.55 18.43 -20.42
CA ASP A 63 15.71 17.56 -20.11
C ASP A 63 16.09 17.52 -18.61
N ASN A 64 15.45 18.34 -17.76
CA ASN A 64 15.76 18.41 -16.34
C ASN A 64 14.74 17.64 -15.48
N PHE A 65 15.12 16.45 -15.01
CA PHE A 65 14.32 15.63 -14.08
C PHE A 65 14.01 16.35 -12.75
N LEU A 66 14.95 17.16 -12.26
CA LEU A 66 14.83 17.95 -11.03
C LEU A 66 14.34 19.39 -11.32
N ALA A 67 13.50 19.56 -12.33
CA ALA A 67 12.88 20.85 -12.63
C ALA A 67 12.14 21.40 -11.39
N GLN A 68 12.51 22.60 -10.97
CA GLN A 68 11.78 23.34 -9.93
C GLN A 68 10.47 23.84 -10.53
N LEU A 69 9.39 23.67 -9.78
CA LEU A 69 8.03 24.03 -10.17
C LEU A 69 7.56 25.23 -9.35
N SER A 70 6.81 26.15 -9.96
CA SER A 70 6.20 27.23 -9.19
C SER A 70 4.99 26.73 -8.40
N LYS A 71 4.70 27.38 -7.28
CA LYS A 71 3.51 27.08 -6.48
C LYS A 71 2.21 27.24 -7.27
N ASP A 72 2.14 28.29 -8.09
CA ASP A 72 0.96 28.61 -8.88
C ASP A 72 0.71 27.56 -9.98
N ASP A 73 1.77 27.01 -10.60
CA ASP A 73 1.65 25.94 -11.60
C ASP A 73 1.08 24.66 -10.97
N VAL A 74 1.67 24.21 -9.85
CA VAL A 74 1.25 22.97 -9.16
C VAL A 74 -0.18 23.11 -8.64
N GLU A 75 -0.53 24.22 -7.99
CA GLU A 75 -1.89 24.43 -7.47
C GLU A 75 -2.93 24.60 -8.60
N THR A 76 -2.57 25.27 -9.70
CA THR A 76 -3.46 25.42 -10.86
C THR A 76 -3.70 24.09 -11.56
N ALA A 77 -2.69 23.24 -11.63
CA ALA A 77 -2.82 21.87 -12.14
C ALA A 77 -3.65 20.99 -11.19
N ALA A 78 -3.37 21.03 -9.88
CA ALA A 78 -4.10 20.29 -8.86
C ALA A 78 -5.61 20.64 -8.84
N LYS A 79 -5.99 21.89 -9.17
CA LYS A 79 -7.41 22.28 -9.32
C LYS A 79 -8.11 21.62 -10.51
N LYS A 80 -7.39 21.27 -11.58
CA LYS A 80 -7.92 20.64 -12.81
C LYS A 80 -8.02 19.11 -12.73
N VAL A 81 -7.11 18.48 -12.00
CA VAL A 81 -7.04 17.02 -11.83
C VAL A 81 -8.20 16.53 -10.95
N ARG A 82 -8.75 15.34 -11.25
CA ARG A 82 -9.68 14.64 -10.37
C ARG A 82 -8.90 13.77 -9.37
N PRO A 83 -9.32 13.69 -8.09
CA PRO A 83 -8.69 12.80 -7.14
C PRO A 83 -9.02 11.34 -7.45
N LEU A 84 -8.02 10.46 -7.37
CA LEU A 84 -8.23 9.03 -7.25
C LEU A 84 -8.82 8.73 -5.85
N GLU A 85 -10.00 8.14 -5.81
CA GLU A 85 -10.86 8.04 -4.62
C GLU A 85 -10.67 6.69 -3.88
N VAL A 86 -9.71 6.64 -2.95
CA VAL A 86 -9.20 5.40 -2.34
C VAL A 86 -9.69 5.15 -0.90
N LYS A 87 -9.60 3.89 -0.45
CA LYS A 87 -9.77 3.48 0.95
C LYS A 87 -8.48 3.83 1.75
N PRO A 88 -8.54 3.94 3.10
CA PRO A 88 -7.35 4.09 3.94
C PRO A 88 -6.40 2.90 3.77
N TYR A 89 -5.08 3.15 3.77
CA TYR A 89 -4.04 2.11 3.62
C TYR A 89 -4.11 1.31 2.32
N GLN A 90 -4.80 1.83 1.30
CA GLN A 90 -4.82 1.27 -0.04
C GLN A 90 -3.59 1.73 -0.83
N HIS A 91 -3.07 0.88 -1.72
CA HIS A 91 -2.01 1.27 -2.65
C HIS A 91 -2.61 1.87 -3.92
N ALA A 92 -1.97 2.92 -4.43
CA ALA A 92 -2.23 3.45 -5.77
C ALA A 92 -0.96 3.33 -6.61
N TRP A 93 -1.05 3.05 -7.90
CA TRP A 93 0.13 2.85 -8.75
C TRP A 93 -0.03 3.47 -10.13
N LEU A 94 1.11 3.77 -10.74
CA LEU A 94 1.21 4.35 -12.07
C LEU A 94 1.46 3.26 -13.10
N LYS A 95 0.61 3.24 -14.13
CA LYS A 95 0.80 2.42 -15.33
C LYS A 95 1.16 3.31 -16.51
N PHE A 96 2.39 3.16 -16.98
CA PHE A 96 2.89 3.79 -18.21
C PHE A 96 2.64 2.87 -19.42
N GLU A 97 2.44 3.44 -20.60
CA GLU A 97 2.37 2.70 -21.86
C GLU A 97 3.77 2.35 -22.39
N GLU A 98 4.76 3.20 -22.10
CA GLU A 98 6.18 2.99 -22.42
C GLU A 98 7.03 2.77 -21.16
N TYR A 99 8.17 2.11 -21.34
CA TYR A 99 9.16 1.90 -20.28
C TYR A 99 9.80 3.23 -19.84
N THR A 100 9.78 3.48 -18.54
CA THR A 100 10.41 4.65 -17.90
C THR A 100 11.59 4.17 -17.04
N GLU A 101 12.74 4.86 -17.10
CA GLU A 101 13.95 4.43 -16.36
C GLU A 101 13.93 4.86 -14.89
N HIS A 102 13.45 6.07 -14.63
CA HIS A 102 13.32 6.61 -13.28
C HIS A 102 11.93 7.19 -13.09
N ILE A 103 11.25 6.79 -12.01
CA ILE A 103 9.96 7.32 -11.59
C ILE A 103 10.13 7.73 -10.13
N THR A 104 9.81 8.96 -9.77
CA THR A 104 9.66 9.34 -8.37
C THR A 104 8.29 9.92 -8.09
N ILE A 105 7.80 9.68 -6.87
CA ILE A 105 6.57 10.24 -6.34
C ILE A 105 6.93 11.06 -5.09
N SER A 106 6.37 12.26 -4.98
CA SER A 106 6.49 13.15 -3.83
C SER A 106 5.13 13.78 -3.51
N GLU A 107 4.90 14.11 -2.24
CA GLU A 107 3.72 14.88 -1.83
C GLU A 107 4.00 16.38 -1.95
N TRP A 108 2.99 17.15 -2.35
CA TRP A 108 3.06 18.61 -2.38
C TRP A 108 2.12 19.22 -1.34
N ASP A 109 2.68 20.02 -0.44
CA ASP A 109 1.94 20.71 0.62
C ASP A 109 2.36 22.18 0.78
N GLU A 110 1.37 23.08 0.80
CA GLU A 110 1.46 24.54 0.93
C GLU A 110 2.55 25.32 0.14
N GLY A 111 3.22 24.70 -0.85
CA GLY A 111 4.36 25.30 -1.56
C GLY A 111 5.68 24.54 -1.44
N LYS A 112 5.67 23.36 -0.82
CA LYS A 112 6.84 22.50 -0.59
C LYS A 112 6.58 21.12 -1.15
N GLU A 113 7.60 20.56 -1.80
CA GLU A 113 7.66 19.16 -2.21
C GLU A 113 8.31 18.35 -1.07
N SER A 114 7.77 17.15 -0.79
CA SER A 114 8.40 16.19 0.13
C SER A 114 9.70 15.63 -0.43
N GLU A 115 10.41 14.83 0.36
CA GLU A 115 11.46 13.98 -0.21
C GLU A 115 10.83 13.03 -1.25
N PRO A 116 11.42 12.88 -2.46
CA PRO A 116 10.85 12.05 -3.52
C PRO A 116 11.27 10.58 -3.38
N GLU A 117 10.29 9.69 -3.38
CA GLU A 117 10.49 8.25 -3.30
C GLU A 117 10.66 7.66 -4.71
N ASN A 118 11.69 6.83 -4.93
CA ASN A 118 11.95 6.16 -6.21
C ASN A 118 11.06 4.92 -6.37
N THR A 119 9.80 5.17 -6.70
CA THR A 119 8.72 4.17 -6.77
C THR A 119 7.71 4.54 -7.85
N ASN A 120 7.00 3.55 -8.39
CA ASN A 120 5.80 3.75 -9.22
C ASN A 120 4.49 3.57 -8.43
N THR A 121 4.59 3.25 -7.14
CA THR A 121 3.49 2.93 -6.23
C THR A 121 3.50 3.91 -5.07
N TYR A 122 2.34 4.49 -4.79
CA TYR A 122 2.07 5.41 -3.70
C TYR A 122 1.22 4.70 -2.63
N GLU A 123 1.74 4.58 -1.42
CA GLU A 123 1.04 3.98 -0.28
C GLU A 123 0.24 5.06 0.46
N THR A 124 -1.08 4.87 0.58
CA THR A 124 -1.91 5.84 1.30
C THR A 124 -1.80 5.65 2.82
N GLY A 125 -1.72 6.76 3.55
CA GLY A 125 -1.84 6.74 4.99
C GLY A 125 -3.29 6.52 5.47
N GLY A 126 -3.48 6.40 6.78
CA GLY A 126 -4.81 6.27 7.37
C GLY A 126 -5.65 7.56 7.33
N ILE A 127 -5.01 8.73 7.39
CA ILE A 127 -5.69 10.01 7.62
C ILE A 127 -6.58 10.39 6.41
N PRO A 128 -7.87 10.72 6.62
CA PRO A 128 -8.76 11.16 5.55
C PRO A 128 -8.37 12.54 5.03
N GLY A 129 -8.46 12.77 3.72
CA GLY A 129 -8.08 14.05 3.12
C GLY A 129 -7.79 13.94 1.64
N VAL A 130 -7.41 15.07 1.03
CA VAL A 130 -6.91 15.13 -0.35
C VAL A 130 -5.42 15.43 -0.29
N LYS A 131 -4.62 14.61 -0.96
CA LYS A 131 -3.19 14.81 -1.15
C LYS A 131 -2.91 15.16 -2.62
N VAL A 132 -1.98 16.07 -2.84
CA VAL A 132 -1.44 16.40 -4.17
C VAL A 132 -0.13 15.66 -4.33
N LEU A 133 0.04 14.94 -5.44
CA LEU A 133 1.25 14.20 -5.74
C LEU A 133 1.95 14.83 -6.94
N LEU A 134 3.27 14.96 -6.86
CA LEU A 134 4.14 15.20 -7.99
C LEU A 134 4.75 13.86 -8.43
N ILE A 135 4.69 13.61 -9.73
CA ILE A 135 5.17 12.39 -10.37
C ILE A 135 6.23 12.80 -11.37
N ARG A 136 7.50 12.53 -11.08
CA ARG A 136 8.62 12.86 -11.97
C ARG A 136 9.04 11.59 -12.71
N THR A 137 9.28 11.69 -14.00
CA THR A 137 9.67 10.56 -14.85
C THR A 137 10.85 10.92 -15.74
N GLN A 138 11.79 9.98 -15.94
CA GLN A 138 12.85 10.09 -16.94
C GLN A 138 12.86 8.87 -17.88
N ARG A 139 12.92 9.12 -19.19
CA ARG A 139 13.03 8.12 -20.25
C ARG A 139 14.50 7.88 -20.64
N ARG A 140 14.75 6.83 -21.44
CA ARG A 140 16.08 6.41 -21.94
C ARG A 140 16.84 7.48 -22.72
N ASP A 141 16.12 8.36 -23.42
CA ASP A 141 16.67 9.50 -24.16
C ASP A 141 17.02 10.68 -23.24
N LYS A 142 16.88 10.51 -21.93
CA LYS A 142 17.00 11.49 -20.85
C LYS A 142 15.89 12.54 -20.80
N SER A 143 14.90 12.48 -21.70
CA SER A 143 13.72 13.33 -21.60
C SER A 143 13.00 13.07 -20.28
N ALA A 144 12.62 14.16 -19.63
CA ALA A 144 11.97 14.20 -18.35
C ALA A 144 10.59 14.85 -18.46
N ALA A 145 9.66 14.35 -17.65
CA ALA A 145 8.33 14.92 -17.51
C ALA A 145 7.94 14.97 -16.04
N VAL A 146 7.13 15.96 -15.67
CA VAL A 146 6.49 16.01 -14.35
C VAL A 146 4.99 16.14 -14.50
N TYR A 147 4.26 15.31 -13.78
CA TYR A 147 2.80 15.27 -13.74
C TYR A 147 2.29 15.59 -12.33
N VAL A 148 1.11 16.18 -12.24
CA VAL A 148 0.35 16.36 -10.99
C VAL A 148 -0.75 15.33 -10.94
N ALA A 149 -0.81 14.57 -9.84
CA ALA A 149 -1.95 13.72 -9.51
C ALA A 149 -2.60 14.18 -8.20
N LYS A 150 -3.77 13.63 -7.88
CA LYS A 150 -4.37 13.75 -6.56
C LYS A 150 -4.89 12.41 -6.09
N VAL A 151 -4.83 12.19 -4.79
CA VAL A 151 -5.49 11.08 -4.10
C VAL A 151 -6.43 11.66 -3.07
N ARG A 152 -7.66 11.14 -2.96
CA ARG A 152 -8.51 11.36 -1.79
C ARG A 152 -8.61 10.07 -1.00
N VAL A 153 -8.10 10.09 0.22
CA VAL A 153 -8.36 9.04 1.22
C VAL A 153 -9.76 9.31 1.79
N LYS A 154 -10.68 8.38 1.55
CA LYS A 154 -12.05 8.45 2.06
C LYS A 154 -12.07 8.37 3.59
N ASN A 155 -13.02 9.07 4.21
CA ASN A 155 -13.34 8.88 5.63
C ASN A 155 -14.35 7.73 5.73
N ILE A 156 -13.89 6.56 6.19
CA ILE A 156 -14.68 5.31 6.29
C ILE A 156 -15.00 5.00 7.75
N TYR A 157 -14.10 5.31 8.69
CA TYR A 157 -14.26 5.04 10.12
C TYR A 157 -14.29 6.35 10.92
N SER A 158 -15.08 6.41 11.97
CA SER A 158 -15.15 7.57 12.88
C SER A 158 -13.79 7.87 13.54
N TYR A 159 -13.09 6.81 13.96
CA TYR A 159 -11.77 6.85 14.59
C TYR A 159 -10.62 7.07 13.58
N GLN A 160 -10.89 7.13 12.28
CA GLN A 160 -9.84 7.12 11.25
C GLN A 160 -8.84 8.28 11.39
N LYS A 161 -9.30 9.47 11.80
CA LYS A 161 -8.45 10.66 12.07
C LYS A 161 -7.42 10.45 13.19
N HIS A 162 -7.60 9.43 14.02
CA HIS A 162 -6.71 9.09 15.15
C HIS A 162 -5.69 8.01 14.80
N LEU A 163 -5.87 7.29 13.70
CA LEU A 163 -4.96 6.24 13.25
C LEU A 163 -3.59 6.81 12.81
N SER A 164 -2.58 5.95 12.79
CA SER A 164 -1.25 6.32 12.30
C SER A 164 -1.29 6.68 10.81
N PRO A 165 -0.61 7.77 10.38
CA PRO A 165 -0.39 8.02 8.97
C PRO A 165 0.52 6.96 8.33
N ASN A 166 1.36 6.26 9.11
CA ASN A 166 2.28 5.24 8.62
C ASN A 166 1.58 3.86 8.60
N ILE A 167 1.50 3.24 7.42
CA ILE A 167 0.93 1.90 7.20
C ILE A 167 1.65 0.78 7.97
N ASN A 168 2.94 0.99 8.27
CA ASN A 168 3.79 0.05 8.99
C ASN A 168 3.66 0.17 10.52
N ASN A 169 3.17 1.28 11.04
CA ASN A 169 2.88 1.42 12.47
C ASN A 169 1.56 0.73 12.85
N TYR A 170 1.44 0.33 14.12
CA TYR A 170 0.16 0.12 14.78
C TYR A 170 -0.33 1.44 15.39
N THR A 171 -1.59 1.48 15.82
CA THR A 171 -2.13 2.61 16.61
C THR A 171 -2.77 2.08 17.89
N VAL A 172 -2.34 2.57 19.05
CA VAL A 172 -3.02 2.36 20.33
C VAL A 172 -3.93 3.56 20.60
N ILE A 173 -5.22 3.33 20.72
CA ILE A 173 -6.20 4.36 21.15
C ILE A 173 -6.76 3.95 22.51
N GLY A 174 -6.58 4.80 23.51
CA GLY A 174 -7.22 4.68 24.82
C GLY A 174 -8.34 5.71 24.96
N PHE A 175 -9.50 5.25 25.42
CA PHE A 175 -10.67 6.06 25.73
C PHE A 175 -10.82 6.15 27.25
N PHE A 176 -10.91 7.37 27.77
CA PHE A 176 -10.86 7.69 29.20
C PHE A 176 -12.04 8.58 29.59
N ALA A 177 -12.40 8.57 30.86
CA ALA A 177 -13.43 9.46 31.39
C ALA A 177 -12.88 10.89 31.53
N ASP A 178 -13.76 11.89 31.44
CA ASP A 178 -13.44 13.26 31.84
C ASP A 178 -12.88 13.29 33.28
N ASP A 179 -11.89 14.15 33.53
CA ASP A 179 -11.21 14.33 34.82
C ASP A 179 -10.45 13.10 35.38
N GLU A 180 -10.12 12.10 34.54
CA GLU A 180 -9.33 10.94 34.98
C GLU A 180 -7.87 11.32 35.31
N SER A 181 -7.62 11.64 36.58
CA SER A 181 -6.35 12.18 37.12
C SER A 181 -5.05 11.42 36.77
N LYS A 182 -5.14 10.19 36.24
CA LYS A 182 -4.01 9.39 35.75
C LYS A 182 -4.41 8.51 34.56
N ILE A 183 -4.37 9.09 33.37
CA ILE A 183 -4.41 8.33 32.11
C ILE A 183 -3.20 7.36 32.05
N ALA A 184 -3.47 6.06 32.01
CA ALA A 184 -2.47 5.02 31.88
C ALA A 184 -2.34 4.60 30.41
N MET A 185 -1.29 5.08 29.73
CA MET A 185 -0.98 4.69 28.35
C MET A 185 0.46 4.16 28.25
N PRO A 186 0.78 3.29 27.27
CA PRO A 186 2.16 2.94 26.98
C PRO A 186 2.97 4.17 26.53
N HIS A 187 4.28 4.02 26.37
CA HIS A 187 5.10 5.06 25.74
C HIS A 187 5.13 4.83 24.23
N PRO A 188 4.94 5.86 23.38
CA PRO A 188 4.96 5.67 21.93
C PRO A 188 6.34 5.17 21.49
N MET A 189 6.37 4.14 20.63
CA MET A 189 7.61 3.58 20.12
C MET A 189 7.75 3.93 18.64
N LYS A 190 8.79 4.72 18.34
CA LYS A 190 9.11 5.16 16.97
C LYS A 190 9.19 3.96 16.03
N ASP A 191 8.62 4.11 14.83
CA ASP A 191 8.61 3.11 13.76
C ASP A 191 7.96 1.76 14.17
N PHE A 192 7.12 1.77 15.22
CA PHE A 192 6.39 0.60 15.70
C PHE A 192 4.93 0.91 16.02
N TYR A 193 4.64 1.82 16.97
CA TYR A 193 3.25 2.22 17.24
C TYR A 193 3.09 3.67 17.68
N ASP A 194 2.01 4.26 17.15
CA ASP A 194 1.49 5.56 17.57
C ASP A 194 0.49 5.41 18.72
N ILE A 195 0.34 6.47 19.51
CA ILE A 195 -0.57 6.52 20.66
C ILE A 195 -1.52 7.71 20.53
N ARG A 196 -2.80 7.49 20.87
CA ARG A 196 -3.79 8.55 21.14
C ARG A 196 -4.52 8.24 22.44
N ALA A 197 -4.65 9.23 23.31
CA ALA A 197 -5.57 9.21 24.45
C ALA A 197 -6.73 10.15 24.13
N LEU A 198 -7.97 9.71 24.36
CA LEU A 198 -9.18 10.45 24.08
C LEU A 198 -10.02 10.50 25.37
N GLU A 199 -10.19 11.70 25.90
CA GLU A 199 -10.99 11.98 27.09
C GLU A 199 -12.42 12.35 26.67
N GLY A 200 -13.40 12.04 27.53
CA GLY A 200 -14.82 12.29 27.26
C GLY A 200 -15.73 11.38 28.08
N SER A 201 -17.02 11.74 28.16
CA SER A 201 -18.02 10.86 28.76
C SER A 201 -18.21 9.59 27.92
N LEU A 202 -18.67 8.50 28.55
CA LEU A 202 -18.97 7.24 27.86
C LEU A 202 -20.00 7.45 26.73
N GLU A 203 -21.01 8.28 26.96
CA GLU A 203 -22.01 8.65 25.96
C GLU A 203 -21.38 9.45 24.79
N SER A 204 -20.43 10.36 25.07
CA SER A 204 -19.71 11.08 24.02
C SER A 204 -18.90 10.13 23.14
N HIS A 205 -18.15 9.21 23.74
CA HIS A 205 -17.35 8.22 23.01
C HIS A 205 -18.23 7.23 22.21
N GLN A 206 -19.38 6.82 22.75
CA GLN A 206 -20.34 5.98 22.03
C GLN A 206 -20.98 6.70 20.83
N ASN A 207 -21.24 8.00 20.95
CA ASN A 207 -21.82 8.81 19.88
C ASN A 207 -20.79 9.19 18.81
N GLU A 208 -19.54 9.48 19.19
CA GLU A 208 -18.47 9.81 18.22
C GLU A 208 -17.93 8.54 17.55
N PHE A 209 -17.81 7.42 18.26
CA PHE A 209 -17.21 6.17 17.78
C PHE A 209 -18.16 4.96 17.85
N PRO A 210 -19.33 5.00 17.19
CA PRO A 210 -20.39 4.01 17.36
C PRO A 210 -19.99 2.59 16.92
N GLU A 211 -19.07 2.44 15.98
CA GLU A 211 -18.62 1.13 15.50
C GLU A 211 -17.65 0.40 16.46
N LEU A 212 -17.14 1.07 17.50
CA LEU A 212 -16.20 0.47 18.45
C LEU A 212 -16.89 -0.32 19.58
N ASP A 213 -18.20 -0.12 19.81
CA ASP A 213 -18.95 -0.74 20.92
C ASP A 213 -18.25 -0.52 22.29
N ILE A 214 -17.97 0.75 22.60
CA ILE A 214 -17.38 1.17 23.87
C ILE A 214 -18.45 1.03 24.96
N ARG A 215 -18.25 0.14 25.94
CA ARG A 215 -19.23 -0.16 27.00
C ARG A 215 -18.84 0.34 28.39
N ASN A 216 -17.56 0.65 28.58
CA ASN A 216 -16.95 1.05 29.83
C ASN A 216 -15.73 1.93 29.54
N LEU A 217 -15.33 2.71 30.54
CA LEU A 217 -14.09 3.49 30.55
C LEU A 217 -13.26 3.10 31.79
N PRO A 218 -11.92 3.04 31.70
CA PRO A 218 -11.16 3.17 30.45
C PRO A 218 -11.39 1.96 29.52
N THR A 219 -11.09 2.13 28.24
CA THR A 219 -10.93 1.01 27.31
C THR A 219 -9.91 1.32 26.23
N TYR A 220 -9.23 0.28 25.74
CA TYR A 220 -8.07 0.37 24.87
C TYR A 220 -8.30 -0.46 23.61
N TYR A 221 -7.87 0.06 22.47
CA TYR A 221 -7.88 -0.62 21.19
C TYR A 221 -6.50 -0.55 20.54
N LEU A 222 -6.06 -1.67 19.96
CA LEU A 222 -4.93 -1.72 19.05
C LEU A 222 -5.46 -1.85 17.62
N PHE A 223 -4.97 -1.00 16.71
CA PHE A 223 -5.30 -1.02 15.29
C PHE A 223 -4.08 -1.31 14.41
N LYS A 224 -4.31 -2.00 13.29
CA LYS A 224 -3.34 -2.16 12.20
C LYS A 224 -4.04 -2.00 10.86
N LYS A 225 -3.54 -1.07 10.03
CA LYS A 225 -4.16 -0.67 8.74
C LYS A 225 -5.69 -0.40 8.85
N GLY A 226 -6.10 0.21 9.96
CA GLY A 226 -7.50 0.53 10.29
C GLY A 226 -8.33 -0.59 10.91
N ASN A 227 -7.87 -1.85 10.90
CA ASN A 227 -8.58 -2.96 11.54
C ASN A 227 -8.26 -3.05 13.03
N ILE A 228 -9.25 -3.37 13.86
CA ILE A 228 -9.06 -3.68 15.29
C ILE A 228 -8.36 -5.04 15.40
N LEU A 229 -7.20 -5.09 16.05
CA LEU A 229 -6.50 -6.33 16.40
C LEU A 229 -6.78 -6.79 17.83
N TYR A 230 -6.91 -5.83 18.76
CA TYR A 230 -7.07 -6.13 20.18
C TYR A 230 -7.92 -5.07 20.89
N LYS A 231 -8.67 -5.49 21.90
CA LYS A 231 -9.54 -4.65 22.75
C LYS A 231 -9.46 -5.14 24.20
N THR A 232 -9.29 -4.22 25.16
CA THR A 232 -9.37 -4.53 26.60
C THR A 232 -9.88 -3.33 27.41
N GLY A 233 -10.36 -3.56 28.64
CA GLY A 233 -10.55 -2.52 29.65
C GLY A 233 -9.32 -2.31 30.55
N GLU A 234 -8.36 -3.23 30.52
CA GLU A 234 -7.29 -3.33 31.52
C GLU A 234 -5.93 -2.95 30.94
N TYR A 235 -5.32 -1.89 31.49
CA TYR A 235 -4.01 -1.41 31.05
C TYR A 235 -2.91 -2.49 31.09
N LYS A 236 -2.96 -3.39 32.09
CA LYS A 236 -1.99 -4.49 32.21
C LYS A 236 -2.11 -5.51 31.08
N GLU A 237 -3.32 -5.77 30.59
CA GLU A 237 -3.55 -6.69 29.48
C GLU A 237 -3.06 -6.07 28.16
N LEU A 238 -3.30 -4.78 27.94
CA LEU A 238 -2.72 -4.04 26.81
C LEU A 238 -1.19 -4.13 26.81
N VAL A 239 -0.54 -3.87 27.95
CA VAL A 239 0.92 -3.95 28.06
C VAL A 239 1.41 -5.39 27.87
N ALA A 240 0.69 -6.40 28.37
CA ALA A 240 1.04 -7.80 28.12
C ALA A 240 0.96 -8.13 26.63
N TYR A 241 -0.12 -7.77 25.95
CA TYR A 241 -0.32 -8.01 24.51
C TYR A 241 0.74 -7.30 23.65
N LEU A 242 1.04 -6.02 23.94
CA LEU A 242 2.06 -5.25 23.22
C LEU A 242 3.48 -5.82 23.33
N ASN A 243 3.75 -6.64 24.35
CA ASN A 243 5.04 -7.31 24.57
C ASN A 243 4.93 -8.84 24.44
N GLN A 244 3.81 -9.36 23.93
CA GLN A 244 3.58 -10.80 23.85
C GLN A 244 4.48 -11.43 22.79
N GLU A 245 5.27 -12.42 23.22
CA GLU A 245 6.07 -13.28 22.36
C GLU A 245 5.31 -14.59 22.14
N ASN A 246 4.78 -14.75 20.94
CA ASN A 246 4.18 -16.00 20.48
C ASN A 246 5.29 -16.90 19.93
N VAL A 247 5.41 -18.11 20.49
CA VAL A 247 6.32 -19.13 19.98
C VAL A 247 5.47 -20.26 19.40
N LEU A 248 5.60 -20.47 18.09
CA LEU A 248 4.99 -21.58 17.37
C LEU A 248 6.07 -22.60 17.03
N THR A 249 5.76 -23.88 17.16
CA THR A 249 6.64 -24.97 16.71
C THR A 249 5.90 -25.75 15.62
N PHE A 250 6.56 -26.00 14.50
CA PHE A 250 6.06 -26.87 13.45
C PHE A 250 7.04 -28.02 13.26
N GLU A 251 6.53 -29.25 13.29
CA GLU A 251 7.34 -30.47 13.23
C GLU A 251 6.95 -31.30 12.00
N GLY A 252 7.94 -31.89 11.33
CA GLY A 252 7.74 -32.75 10.18
C GLY A 252 8.86 -33.78 10.02
N LYS A 253 8.56 -34.89 9.35
CA LYS A 253 9.46 -36.04 9.29
C LYS A 253 9.31 -36.87 8.01
N SER A 254 10.43 -37.33 7.47
CA SER A 254 10.52 -38.34 6.41
C SER A 254 11.23 -39.61 6.90
N ASP A 255 11.50 -40.55 5.99
CA ASP A 255 12.36 -41.72 6.27
C ASP A 255 13.81 -41.34 6.63
N ASN A 256 14.29 -40.18 6.18
CA ASN A 256 15.69 -39.75 6.31
C ASN A 256 15.89 -38.51 7.17
N TRP A 257 14.86 -37.68 7.36
CA TRP A 257 14.98 -36.36 7.97
C TRP A 257 13.91 -36.09 9.04
N GLU A 258 14.31 -35.35 10.06
CA GLU A 258 13.47 -34.74 11.09
C GLU A 258 13.67 -33.23 10.99
N VAL A 259 12.58 -32.47 10.86
CA VAL A 259 12.58 -31.02 10.62
C VAL A 259 11.71 -30.35 11.67
N ASN A 260 12.24 -29.31 12.31
CA ASN A 260 11.51 -28.45 13.24
C ASN A 260 11.68 -27.00 12.79
N LEU A 261 10.58 -26.27 12.64
CA LEU A 261 10.56 -24.83 12.45
C LEU A 261 10.01 -24.19 13.73
N PHE A 262 10.84 -23.41 14.40
CA PHE A 262 10.44 -22.57 15.53
C PHE A 262 10.21 -21.16 15.03
N VAL A 263 8.97 -20.66 15.11
CA VAL A 263 8.63 -19.27 14.80
C VAL A 263 8.44 -18.52 16.11
N ARG A 264 9.27 -17.51 16.34
CA ARG A 264 9.21 -16.61 17.49
C ARG A 264 8.76 -15.25 16.97
N GLN A 265 7.49 -14.91 17.18
CA GLN A 265 6.88 -13.69 16.66
C GLN A 265 6.25 -12.84 17.76
N ASN A 266 6.43 -11.54 17.63
CA ASN A 266 5.70 -10.52 18.35
C ASN A 266 5.32 -9.42 17.35
N LEU A 267 4.53 -8.43 17.77
CA LEU A 267 4.05 -7.36 16.89
C LEU A 267 5.17 -6.58 16.16
N LYS A 268 6.43 -6.63 16.64
CA LYS A 268 7.59 -5.89 16.11
C LYS A 268 8.53 -6.76 15.26
N THR A 269 8.70 -8.03 15.59
CA THR A 269 9.70 -8.91 14.96
C THR A 269 9.18 -10.34 14.82
N ILE A 270 9.34 -10.94 13.65
CA ILE A 270 9.16 -12.38 13.44
C ILE A 270 10.54 -13.00 13.13
N LYS A 271 10.93 -13.98 13.95
CA LYS A 271 12.13 -14.78 13.79
C LYS A 271 11.75 -16.22 13.47
N GLN A 272 12.34 -16.78 12.44
CA GLN A 272 12.19 -18.19 12.11
C GLN A 272 13.51 -18.92 12.32
N GLN A 273 13.47 -20.03 13.04
CA GLN A 273 14.61 -20.90 13.27
C GLN A 273 14.28 -22.30 12.77
N VAL A 274 14.92 -22.71 11.67
CA VAL A 274 14.77 -24.06 11.11
C VAL A 274 15.90 -24.94 11.63
N SER A 275 15.54 -26.07 12.24
CA SER A 275 16.48 -27.14 12.58
C SER A 275 16.15 -28.39 11.78
N ILE A 276 17.17 -28.95 11.13
CA ILE A 276 17.08 -30.23 10.42
C ILE A 276 18.04 -31.24 11.02
N ARG A 277 17.67 -32.51 10.97
CA ARG A 277 18.47 -33.62 11.48
C ARG A 277 18.34 -34.84 10.59
N TYR A 278 19.49 -35.40 10.19
CA TYR A 278 19.50 -36.68 9.50
C TYR A 278 19.25 -37.83 10.47
N ILE A 279 18.18 -38.57 10.23
CA ILE A 279 17.75 -39.77 10.98
C ILE A 279 17.85 -41.05 10.15
N GLY A 280 18.13 -40.92 8.84
CA GLY A 280 18.22 -42.04 7.91
C GLY A 280 19.35 -43.02 8.25
N LYS A 281 19.20 -44.26 7.78
CA LYS A 281 20.17 -45.35 8.01
C LYS A 281 21.32 -45.36 7.00
N SER A 282 21.23 -44.59 5.92
CA SER A 282 22.26 -44.55 4.88
C SER A 282 23.46 -43.70 5.27
N ALA A 283 24.60 -43.94 4.63
CA ALA A 283 25.71 -42.99 4.69
C ALA A 283 25.27 -41.70 3.99
N LEU A 284 25.40 -40.57 4.69
CA LEU A 284 25.28 -39.26 4.08
C LEU A 284 26.68 -38.88 3.61
N ASN A 285 26.90 -38.79 2.29
CA ASN A 285 28.13 -38.22 1.77
C ASN A 285 28.21 -36.73 2.16
N GLN A 286 29.43 -36.19 2.29
CA GLN A 286 29.69 -34.82 2.75
C GLN A 286 29.41 -33.75 1.67
N SER A 287 28.22 -33.81 1.05
CA SER A 287 27.73 -32.74 0.19
C SER A 287 26.81 -31.83 0.98
N PRO A 288 26.80 -30.51 0.70
CA PRO A 288 25.83 -29.60 1.29
C PRO A 288 24.41 -30.08 0.98
N VAL A 289 23.50 -29.81 1.90
CA VAL A 289 22.09 -30.11 1.79
C VAL A 289 21.41 -28.82 1.36
N ASP A 290 20.70 -28.84 0.23
CA ASP A 290 19.86 -27.70 -0.15
C ASP A 290 18.56 -27.81 0.64
N LEU A 291 18.28 -26.78 1.42
CA LEU A 291 17.08 -26.63 2.24
C LEU A 291 16.22 -25.51 1.65
N GLU A 292 14.95 -25.77 1.43
CA GLU A 292 13.93 -24.76 1.12
C GLU A 292 12.76 -24.95 2.08
N VAL A 293 12.29 -23.87 2.72
CA VAL A 293 11.09 -23.87 3.57
C VAL A 293 10.16 -22.79 3.05
N SER A 294 8.91 -23.17 2.80
CA SER A 294 7.91 -22.34 2.13
C SER A 294 6.59 -22.40 2.88
N GLY A 295 5.97 -21.24 3.05
CA GLY A 295 4.61 -21.05 3.56
C GLY A 295 3.71 -20.31 2.55
N PRO A 296 2.51 -19.85 2.95
CA PRO A 296 1.52 -19.33 2.00
C PRO A 296 1.94 -18.11 1.18
N SER A 297 2.81 -17.26 1.72
CA SER A 297 3.27 -16.02 1.08
C SER A 297 4.77 -15.75 1.24
N TRP A 298 5.54 -16.74 1.69
CA TRP A 298 6.97 -16.63 1.94
C TRP A 298 7.70 -17.90 1.53
N ASN A 299 8.95 -17.75 1.11
CA ASN A 299 9.89 -18.84 0.98
C ASN A 299 11.26 -18.39 1.48
N TRP A 300 12.07 -19.36 1.91
CA TRP A 300 13.45 -19.18 2.29
C TRP A 300 14.21 -20.44 1.93
N GLY A 301 15.46 -20.31 1.48
CA GLY A 301 16.28 -21.47 1.20
C GLY A 301 17.78 -21.18 1.18
N SER A 302 18.57 -22.23 1.37
CA SER A 302 20.02 -22.15 1.49
C SER A 302 20.67 -23.53 1.31
N SER A 303 21.87 -23.57 0.72
CA SER A 303 22.73 -24.75 0.65
C SER A 303 23.64 -24.77 1.88
N ILE A 304 23.50 -25.77 2.75
CA ILE A 304 24.18 -25.76 4.06
C ILE A 304 24.84 -27.12 4.39
N ASP A 305 26.05 -27.07 4.94
CA ASP A 305 26.75 -28.24 5.48
C ASP A 305 26.21 -28.62 6.88
N LEU A 306 26.06 -29.92 7.14
CA LEU A 306 25.67 -30.42 8.47
C LEU A 306 26.85 -30.41 9.46
N ASP A 307 26.52 -30.34 10.75
CA ASP A 307 27.49 -30.55 11.82
C ASP A 307 27.90 -32.04 11.96
N LYS A 308 28.79 -32.29 12.94
CA LYS A 308 29.32 -33.64 13.22
C LYS A 308 28.26 -34.63 13.73
N ASP A 309 27.15 -34.14 14.28
CA ASP A 309 26.02 -34.92 14.76
C ASP A 309 24.94 -35.10 13.67
N LYS A 310 25.22 -34.66 12.43
CA LYS A 310 24.31 -34.59 11.28
C LYS A 310 23.07 -33.75 11.55
N LYS A 311 23.24 -32.69 12.34
CA LYS A 311 22.23 -31.67 12.60
C LYS A 311 22.62 -30.36 11.96
N LEU A 312 21.64 -29.48 11.89
CA LEU A 312 21.81 -28.09 11.56
C LEU A 312 20.74 -27.26 12.28
N THR A 313 21.07 -26.01 12.53
CA THR A 313 20.11 -24.96 12.92
C THR A 313 20.48 -23.71 12.15
N SER A 314 19.48 -23.09 11.52
CA SER A 314 19.61 -21.79 10.84
C SER A 314 18.52 -20.87 11.36
N GLU A 315 18.85 -19.58 11.49
CA GLU A 315 17.92 -18.52 11.93
C GLU A 315 17.82 -17.48 10.81
N VAL A 316 16.60 -17.04 10.51
CA VAL A 316 16.30 -16.01 9.52
C VAL A 316 15.24 -15.06 10.09
N ASP A 317 15.48 -13.76 9.94
CA ASP A 317 14.49 -12.72 10.21
C ASP A 317 13.55 -12.63 8.99
N VAL A 318 12.24 -12.61 9.21
CA VAL A 318 11.22 -12.49 8.15
C VAL A 318 10.16 -11.46 8.52
N ASP A 319 9.52 -10.87 7.52
CA ASP A 319 8.50 -9.81 7.71
C ASP A 319 7.05 -10.33 7.65
N ILE A 320 6.86 -11.66 7.70
CA ILE A 320 5.55 -12.31 7.50
C ILE A 320 5.18 -13.14 8.74
N GLU A 321 4.04 -12.80 9.35
CA GLU A 321 3.45 -13.51 10.47
C GLU A 321 2.99 -14.91 10.04
N VAL A 322 3.19 -15.91 10.91
CA VAL A 322 2.84 -17.31 10.66
C VAL A 322 1.69 -17.72 11.57
N SER A 323 0.69 -18.42 11.04
CA SER A 323 -0.45 -18.93 11.80
C SER A 323 -0.30 -20.44 12.08
N PRO A 324 -0.82 -20.98 13.20
CA PRO A 324 -0.91 -22.43 13.44
C PRO A 324 -1.56 -23.24 12.31
N GLU A 325 -2.45 -22.60 11.55
CA GLU A 325 -3.19 -23.18 10.42
C GLU A 325 -2.43 -23.12 9.07
N ASP A 326 -1.25 -22.50 9.02
CA ASP A 326 -0.50 -22.35 7.77
C ASP A 326 0.02 -23.70 7.25
N SER A 327 -0.14 -23.90 5.95
CA SER A 327 0.47 -25.04 5.25
C SER A 327 1.95 -24.74 4.99
N ILE A 328 2.82 -25.27 5.84
CA ILE A 328 4.27 -25.09 5.74
C ILE A 328 4.91 -26.37 5.18
N THR A 329 5.76 -26.21 4.17
CA THR A 329 6.47 -27.31 3.51
C THR A 329 7.97 -27.09 3.57
N CYS A 330 8.72 -28.13 3.89
CA CYS A 330 10.18 -28.19 3.78
C CYS A 330 10.57 -29.12 2.63
N ILE A 331 11.49 -28.68 1.77
CA ILE A 331 12.09 -29.46 0.69
C ILE A 331 13.58 -29.59 0.97
N LEU A 332 14.08 -30.82 0.97
CA LEU A 332 15.48 -31.16 1.23
C LEU A 332 16.09 -31.89 0.04
N LYS A 333 17.14 -31.31 -0.55
CA LYS A 333 17.89 -31.93 -1.65
C LYS A 333 19.26 -32.39 -1.16
N TRP A 334 19.53 -33.68 -1.31
CA TRP A 334 20.72 -34.31 -0.72
C TRP A 334 21.13 -35.54 -1.55
N ASN A 335 22.41 -35.70 -1.87
CA ASN A 335 22.94 -36.84 -2.65
C ASN A 335 22.17 -37.15 -3.95
N GLY A 336 21.65 -36.11 -4.64
CA GLY A 336 20.85 -36.25 -5.86
C GLY A 336 19.42 -36.76 -5.64
N LYS A 337 18.95 -36.80 -4.40
CA LYS A 337 17.55 -37.03 -4.02
C LYS A 337 16.89 -35.72 -3.60
N GLU A 338 15.57 -35.69 -3.68
CA GLU A 338 14.71 -34.63 -3.16
C GLU A 338 13.66 -35.29 -2.26
N GLU A 339 13.43 -34.70 -1.08
CA GLU A 339 12.40 -35.13 -0.14
C GLU A 339 11.57 -33.92 0.29
N GLN A 340 10.25 -34.01 0.13
CA GLN A 340 9.29 -33.02 0.60
C GLN A 340 8.69 -33.49 1.91
N ILE A 341 8.58 -32.56 2.88
CA ILE A 341 8.14 -32.81 4.25
C ILE A 341 7.13 -31.71 4.61
N GLU A 342 5.89 -32.10 4.83
CA GLU A 342 4.86 -31.22 5.42
C GLU A 342 5.19 -31.02 6.91
N LEU A 343 5.16 -29.77 7.37
CA LEU A 343 5.38 -29.42 8.78
C LEU A 343 4.03 -29.08 9.42
N PHE A 344 3.71 -29.73 10.54
CA PHE A 344 2.45 -29.57 11.26
C PHE A 344 2.68 -28.83 12.57
N TYR A 345 1.75 -27.94 12.94
CA TYR A 345 1.81 -27.23 14.21
C TYR A 345 1.78 -28.19 15.40
N ALA A 346 2.77 -28.08 16.29
CA ALA A 346 2.90 -28.82 17.53
C ALA A 346 2.50 -27.92 18.72
N ASN A 347 1.50 -28.38 19.48
CA ASN A 347 1.00 -27.76 20.72
C ASN A 347 1.86 -28.11 21.94
#